data_AF-A0A7S4F069-F1
#
_entry.id   AF-A0A7S4F069-F1
#
_cell.length_a   1.000
_cell.length_b   1.000
_cell.length_c   1.000
_cell.angle_alpha   90.00
_cell.angle_beta   90.00
_cell.angle_gamma   90.00
#
_symmetry.space_group_name_H-M   'P 1'
#
loop_
_entity.id
_entity.type
_entity.pdbx_description
1 polymer ?
#
loop_
_entity_poly.entity_id
_entity_poly.type
_entity_poly.pdbx_seq_one_letter_code
_entity_poly.pdbx_strand_id
1 'polypeptide(L)'
;ERVSRLLLESQHAHGRGDAAGAAARIAKVREGLNSLGDKAARLFPQAEATVAAMHADIETQLRPAVLQAIASHDARAMLEHAPTCRALGFDALLSECYVQCRQGPVFEGWNRSARGLGGGADASNASVVSGSLHRFWAMIEETAASEVAWLDVALQPEAPALLPQMLVEALNTLSQPICSALSSVLEGEDAPQDVLDALQGAWDKARDVAAKVCALLEKQAADAAANAADGGGTGGLGDGGGGGGG
;
A
#
# COMPACT_ATOMS: atom_id res chain seq x y z
N GLU A 1 -3.68 -5.78 38.13
CA GLU A 1 -5.09 -5.36 37.98
C GLU A 1 -5.41 -4.73 36.62
N ARG A 2 -4.77 -3.61 36.24
CA ARG A 2 -5.02 -2.96 34.93
C ARG A 2 -4.84 -3.90 33.72
N VAL A 3 -3.73 -4.66 33.66
CA VAL A 3 -3.46 -5.65 32.59
C VAL A 3 -4.52 -6.75 32.56
N SER A 4 -4.90 -7.29 33.72
CA SER A 4 -5.95 -8.32 33.83
C SER A 4 -7.29 -7.84 33.26
N ARG A 5 -7.68 -6.59 33.59
CA ARG A 5 -8.91 -5.98 33.09
C ARG A 5 -8.87 -5.80 31.58
N LEU A 6 -7.78 -5.24 31.05
CA LEU A 6 -7.60 -5.05 29.61
C LEU A 6 -7.62 -6.37 28.84
N LEU A 7 -7.02 -7.43 29.39
CA LEU A 7 -7.02 -8.76 28.79
C LEU A 7 -8.46 -9.31 28.70
N LEU A 8 -9.22 -9.26 29.80
CA LEU A 8 -10.62 -9.70 29.81
C LEU A 8 -11.49 -8.89 28.84
N GLU A 9 -11.34 -7.56 28.83
CA GLU A 9 -12.08 -6.70 27.92
C GLU A 9 -11.72 -6.97 26.45
N SER A 10 -10.44 -7.27 26.16
CA SER A 10 -10.01 -7.63 24.80
C SER A 10 -10.60 -8.96 24.34
N GLN A 11 -10.63 -9.96 25.20
CA GLN A 11 -11.27 -11.26 24.93
C GLN A 11 -12.78 -11.09 24.72
N HIS A 12 -13.43 -10.27 25.53
CA HIS A 12 -14.86 -9.99 25.38
C HIS A 12 -15.17 -9.23 24.09
N ALA A 13 -14.36 -8.25 23.69
CA ALA A 13 -14.53 -7.56 22.41
C ALA A 13 -14.32 -8.53 21.24
N HIS A 14 -13.25 -9.33 21.29
CA HIS A 14 -12.95 -10.34 20.29
C HIS A 14 -14.08 -11.38 20.15
N GLY A 15 -14.59 -11.90 21.26
CA GLY A 15 -15.71 -12.85 21.26
C GLY A 15 -17.04 -12.28 20.74
N ARG A 16 -17.18 -10.95 20.66
CA ARG A 16 -18.34 -10.29 20.02
C ARG A 16 -18.11 -9.94 18.55
N GLY A 17 -16.94 -10.24 17.99
CA GLY A 17 -16.55 -9.82 16.64
C GLY A 17 -16.17 -8.33 16.52
N ASP A 18 -15.95 -7.63 17.63
CA ASP A 18 -15.50 -6.24 17.65
C ASP A 18 -13.97 -6.19 17.50
N ALA A 19 -13.49 -6.37 16.26
CA ALA A 19 -12.06 -6.39 15.95
C ALA A 19 -11.35 -5.08 16.31
N ALA A 20 -11.98 -3.93 16.06
CA ALA A 20 -11.44 -2.61 16.39
C ALA A 20 -11.29 -2.42 17.91
N GLY A 21 -12.35 -2.77 18.67
CA GLY A 21 -12.32 -2.72 20.13
C GLY A 21 -11.34 -3.73 20.74
N ALA A 22 -11.18 -4.91 20.14
CA ALA A 22 -10.18 -5.89 20.56
C ALA A 22 -8.75 -5.38 20.29
N ALA A 23 -8.48 -4.86 19.10
CA ALA A 23 -7.19 -4.32 18.70
C ALA A 23 -6.68 -3.21 19.62
N ALA A 24 -7.52 -2.21 19.89
CA ALA A 24 -7.17 -1.09 20.76
C ALA A 24 -6.81 -1.54 22.20
N ARG A 25 -7.39 -2.64 22.66
CA ARG A 25 -7.11 -3.21 23.99
C ARG A 25 -5.88 -4.10 23.97
N ILE A 26 -5.70 -4.90 22.92
CA ILE A 26 -4.50 -5.73 22.70
C ILE A 26 -3.24 -4.87 22.71
N ALA A 27 -3.24 -3.72 22.04
CA ALA A 27 -2.13 -2.77 22.05
C ALA A 27 -1.75 -2.34 23.48
N LYS A 28 -2.75 -1.97 24.29
CA LYS A 28 -2.58 -1.58 25.69
C LYS A 28 -2.15 -2.75 26.60
N VAL A 29 -2.60 -3.98 26.30
CA VAL A 29 -2.13 -5.18 27.00
C VAL A 29 -0.65 -5.40 26.72
N ARG A 30 -0.20 -5.33 25.46
CA ARG A 30 1.22 -5.46 25.09
C ARG A 30 2.09 -4.42 25.78
N GLU A 31 1.68 -3.14 25.77
CA GLU A 31 2.37 -2.07 26.49
C GLU A 31 2.48 -2.38 27.99
N GLY A 32 1.36 -2.81 28.60
CA GLY A 32 1.31 -3.19 30.01
C GLY A 32 2.21 -4.38 30.35
N LEU A 33 2.22 -5.42 29.51
CA LEU A 33 3.11 -6.59 29.70
C LEU A 33 4.58 -6.18 29.57
N ASN A 34 4.94 -5.38 28.56
CA ASN A 34 6.30 -4.87 28.37
C ASN A 34 6.77 -4.04 29.59
N SER A 35 5.89 -3.20 30.16
CA SER A 35 6.22 -2.40 31.35
C SER A 35 6.48 -3.25 32.62
N LEU A 36 5.96 -4.47 32.67
CA LEU A 36 6.16 -5.41 33.79
C LEU A 36 7.46 -6.22 33.66
N GLY A 37 8.06 -6.28 32.47
CA GLY A 37 9.27 -7.06 32.17
C GLY A 37 9.17 -8.51 32.66
N ASP A 38 10.19 -9.00 33.36
CA ASP A 38 10.26 -10.39 33.86
C ASP A 38 9.09 -10.77 34.79
N LYS A 39 8.42 -9.80 35.40
CA LYS A 39 7.25 -10.07 36.27
C LYS A 39 6.03 -10.47 35.45
N ALA A 40 5.95 -10.09 34.17
CA ALA A 40 4.83 -10.42 33.30
C ALA A 40 4.63 -11.94 33.20
N ALA A 41 5.70 -12.70 32.93
CA ALA A 41 5.64 -14.15 32.79
C ALA A 41 5.17 -14.86 34.08
N ARG A 42 5.49 -14.30 35.26
CA ARG A 42 5.08 -14.86 36.55
C ARG A 42 3.62 -14.53 36.89
N LEU A 43 3.19 -13.30 36.61
CA LEU A 43 1.85 -12.81 36.95
C LEU A 43 0.80 -13.20 35.92
N PHE A 44 1.21 -13.38 34.67
CA PHE A 44 0.36 -13.59 33.50
C PHE A 44 0.93 -14.63 32.55
N PRO A 45 1.10 -15.90 32.99
CA PRO A 45 1.84 -16.92 32.24
C PRO A 45 1.25 -17.25 30.86
N GLN A 46 -0.03 -16.94 30.64
CA GLN A 46 -0.73 -17.21 29.37
C GLN A 46 -1.07 -15.94 28.56
N ALA A 47 -0.73 -14.74 29.06
CA ALA A 47 -1.20 -13.51 28.42
C ALA A 47 -0.59 -13.31 27.04
N GLU A 48 0.70 -13.58 26.85
CA GLU A 48 1.36 -13.46 25.55
C GLU A 48 0.75 -14.43 24.52
N ALA A 49 0.56 -15.70 24.91
CA ALA A 49 -0.06 -16.70 24.04
C ALA A 49 -1.50 -16.32 23.66
N THR A 50 -2.28 -15.81 24.62
CA THR A 50 -3.66 -15.36 24.39
C THR A 50 -3.69 -14.15 23.46
N VAL A 51 -2.83 -13.17 23.69
CA VAL A 51 -2.71 -11.98 22.83
C VAL A 51 -2.28 -12.37 21.43
N ALA A 52 -1.32 -13.29 21.28
CA ALA A 52 -0.87 -13.80 19.99
C ALA A 52 -1.99 -14.53 19.23
N ALA A 53 -2.79 -15.35 19.92
CA ALA A 53 -3.94 -16.03 19.32
C ALA A 53 -4.99 -15.03 18.81
N MET A 54 -5.41 -14.08 19.64
CA MET A 54 -6.36 -13.04 19.21
C MET A 54 -5.81 -12.18 18.06
N HIS A 55 -4.50 -11.91 18.07
CA HIS A 55 -3.83 -11.18 17.01
C HIS A 55 -3.93 -11.92 15.67
N ALA A 56 -3.58 -13.21 15.64
CA ALA A 56 -3.66 -14.03 14.44
C ALA A 56 -5.10 -14.18 13.92
N ASP A 57 -6.07 -14.32 14.83
CA ASP A 57 -7.49 -14.43 14.47
C ASP A 57 -8.01 -13.11 13.86
N ILE A 58 -7.65 -11.96 14.45
CA ILE A 58 -8.02 -10.65 13.89
C ILE A 58 -7.35 -10.43 12.53
N GLU A 59 -6.08 -10.81 12.36
CA GLU A 59 -5.40 -10.73 11.07
C GLU A 59 -6.15 -11.52 9.99
N THR A 60 -6.53 -12.75 10.31
CA THR A 60 -7.27 -13.66 9.42
C THR A 60 -8.62 -13.08 9.02
N GLN A 61 -9.29 -12.37 9.93
CA GLN A 61 -10.57 -11.70 9.66
C GLN A 61 -10.42 -10.42 8.83
N LEU A 62 -9.37 -9.62 9.09
CA LEU A 62 -9.17 -8.34 8.41
C LEU A 62 -8.63 -8.49 7.00
N ARG A 63 -7.75 -9.47 6.74
CA ARG A 63 -7.08 -9.62 5.44
C ARG A 63 -8.05 -9.66 4.26
N PRO A 64 -9.13 -10.46 4.26
CA PRO A 64 -10.09 -10.47 3.15
C PRO A 64 -10.80 -9.13 2.95
N ALA A 65 -11.14 -8.44 4.04
CA ALA A 65 -11.84 -7.15 3.99
C ALA A 65 -10.92 -6.05 3.43
N VAL A 66 -9.66 -6.02 3.87
CA VAL A 66 -8.63 -5.11 3.34
C VAL A 66 -8.37 -5.38 1.85
N LEU A 67 -8.16 -6.64 1.46
CA LEU A 67 -7.99 -7.02 0.05
C LEU A 67 -9.16 -6.54 -0.80
N GLN A 68 -10.39 -6.76 -0.34
CA GLN A 68 -11.58 -6.34 -1.07
C GLN A 68 -11.67 -4.82 -1.20
N ALA A 69 -11.42 -4.08 -0.12
CA ALA A 69 -11.48 -2.62 -0.11
C ALA A 69 -10.43 -1.99 -1.04
N ILE A 70 -9.20 -2.52 -1.05
CA ILE A 70 -8.15 -2.09 -1.98
C ILE A 70 -8.54 -2.43 -3.42
N ALA A 71 -8.99 -3.66 -3.68
CA ALA A 71 -9.36 -4.10 -5.02
C ALA A 71 -10.49 -3.26 -5.62
N SER A 72 -11.47 -2.85 -4.81
CA SER A 72 -12.58 -2.00 -5.25
C SER A 72 -12.29 -0.50 -5.17
N HIS A 73 -11.08 -0.08 -4.80
CA HIS A 73 -10.74 1.34 -4.60
C HIS A 73 -11.70 2.02 -3.59
N ASP A 74 -12.17 1.30 -2.57
CA ASP A 74 -13.08 1.80 -1.55
C ASP A 74 -12.30 2.47 -0.42
N ALA A 75 -12.11 3.79 -0.53
CA ALA A 75 -11.43 4.58 0.47
C ALA A 75 -12.16 4.58 1.83
N ARG A 76 -13.50 4.47 1.83
CA ARG A 76 -14.28 4.48 3.07
C ARG A 76 -14.05 3.19 3.84
N ALA A 77 -14.15 2.04 3.18
CA ALA A 77 -13.86 0.76 3.81
C ALA A 77 -12.41 0.70 4.33
N MET A 78 -11.45 1.27 3.59
CA MET A 78 -10.07 1.36 4.07
C MET A 78 -9.91 2.27 5.29
N LEU A 79 -10.61 3.41 5.35
CA LEU A 79 -10.63 4.27 6.54
C LEU A 79 -11.21 3.56 7.77
N GLU A 80 -12.10 2.59 7.59
CA GLU A 80 -12.64 1.76 8.67
C GLU A 80 -11.64 0.67 9.12
N HIS A 81 -10.88 0.06 8.20
CA HIS A 81 -9.98 -1.06 8.50
C HIS A 81 -8.55 -0.63 8.89
N ALA A 82 -7.97 0.34 8.21
CA ALA A 82 -6.56 0.73 8.38
C ALA A 82 -6.19 1.12 9.83
N PRO A 83 -7.03 1.85 10.60
CA PRO A 83 -6.73 2.13 12.01
C PRO A 83 -6.59 0.86 12.86
N THR A 84 -7.40 -0.17 12.58
CA THR A 84 -7.34 -1.45 13.30
C THR A 84 -6.05 -2.20 12.96
N CYS A 85 -5.66 -2.21 11.68
CA CYS A 85 -4.39 -2.79 11.24
C CYS A 85 -3.19 -2.11 11.93
N ARG A 86 -3.13 -0.78 11.94
CA ARG A 86 -2.04 -0.03 12.58
C ARG A 86 -1.99 -0.25 14.10
N ALA A 87 -3.14 -0.28 14.76
CA ALA A 87 -3.21 -0.56 16.20
C ALA A 87 -2.60 -1.92 16.58
N LEU A 88 -2.57 -2.87 15.64
CA LEU A 88 -1.98 -4.19 15.84
C LEU A 88 -0.55 -4.32 15.29
N GLY A 89 -0.07 -3.34 14.52
CA GLY A 89 1.22 -3.39 13.83
C GLY A 89 1.19 -4.21 12.54
N PHE A 90 0.04 -4.24 11.85
CA PHE A 90 -0.15 -4.92 10.58
C PHE A 90 0.21 -4.06 9.35
N ASP A 91 1.22 -3.20 9.47
CA ASP A 91 1.62 -2.31 8.38
C ASP A 91 2.10 -3.10 7.16
N ALA A 92 2.85 -4.20 7.38
CA ALA A 92 3.27 -5.11 6.33
C ALA A 92 2.08 -5.75 5.59
N LEU A 93 1.01 -6.10 6.30
CA LEU A 93 -0.20 -6.67 5.68
C LEU A 93 -0.88 -5.65 4.76
N LEU A 94 -0.95 -4.37 5.15
CA LEU A 94 -1.51 -3.31 4.31
C LEU A 94 -0.70 -3.18 3.01
N SER A 95 0.63 -3.16 3.11
CA SER A 95 1.52 -3.10 1.95
C SER A 95 1.41 -4.33 1.05
N GLU A 96 1.42 -5.54 1.61
CA GLU A 96 1.24 -6.80 0.89
C GLU A 96 -0.09 -6.82 0.13
N CYS A 97 -1.19 -6.49 0.80
CA CYS A 97 -2.51 -6.48 0.18
C CYS A 97 -2.58 -5.43 -0.93
N TYR A 98 -1.98 -4.25 -0.73
CA TYR A 98 -1.93 -3.21 -1.74
C TYR A 98 -1.19 -3.68 -3.00
N VAL A 99 0.04 -4.16 -2.84
CA VAL A 99 0.84 -4.67 -3.95
C VAL A 99 0.11 -5.78 -4.68
N GLN A 100 -0.42 -6.77 -3.95
CA GLN A 100 -1.14 -7.90 -4.53
C GLN A 100 -2.34 -7.46 -5.38
N CYS A 101 -3.15 -6.52 -4.89
CA CYS A 101 -4.34 -6.05 -5.60
C CYS A 101 -4.01 -5.19 -6.82
N ARG A 102 -2.90 -4.44 -6.78
CA ARG A 102 -2.58 -3.43 -7.80
C ARG A 102 -1.62 -3.92 -8.88
N GLN A 103 -0.85 -4.98 -8.64
CA GLN A 103 -0.04 -5.64 -9.66
C GLN A 103 -0.87 -6.25 -10.79
N GLY A 104 -1.99 -6.90 -10.47
CA GLY A 104 -2.87 -7.54 -11.45
C GLY A 104 -3.29 -6.60 -12.58
N PRO A 105 -3.88 -5.42 -12.28
CA PRO A 105 -4.20 -4.39 -13.27
C PRO A 105 -3.02 -3.92 -14.12
N VAL A 106 -1.81 -3.81 -13.54
CA VAL A 106 -0.60 -3.43 -14.27
C VAL A 106 -0.21 -4.50 -15.29
N PHE A 107 -0.22 -5.77 -14.88
CA PHE A 107 0.04 -6.91 -15.77
C PHE A 107 -1.06 -7.05 -16.85
N GLU A 108 -2.32 -6.78 -16.50
CA GLU A 108 -3.43 -6.76 -17.46
C GLU A 108 -3.27 -5.62 -18.47
N GLY A 109 -2.79 -4.45 -18.03
CA GLY A 109 -2.43 -3.33 -18.89
C GLY A 109 -1.32 -3.69 -19.87
N TRP A 110 -0.26 -4.34 -19.40
CA TRP A 110 0.80 -4.89 -20.25
C TRP A 110 0.26 -5.90 -21.27
N ASN A 111 -0.49 -6.91 -20.81
CA ASN A 111 -1.03 -7.96 -21.68
C ASN A 111 -2.00 -7.42 -22.74
N ARG A 112 -2.87 -6.45 -22.38
CA ARG A 112 -3.75 -5.78 -23.33
C ARG A 112 -2.95 -4.96 -24.35
N SER A 113 -1.88 -4.30 -23.91
CA SER A 113 -1.01 -3.53 -24.79
C SER A 113 -0.29 -4.45 -25.80
N ALA A 114 0.28 -5.56 -25.30
CA ALA A 114 0.94 -6.60 -26.09
C ALA A 114 0.01 -7.28 -27.10
N ARG A 115 -1.25 -7.58 -26.72
CA ARG A 115 -2.24 -8.23 -27.61
C ARG A 115 -2.93 -7.26 -28.57
N GLY A 116 -3.16 -6.03 -28.14
CA GLY A 116 -3.93 -5.01 -28.87
C GLY A 116 -3.23 -4.40 -30.09
N LEU A 117 -2.04 -4.89 -30.44
CA LEU A 117 -1.31 -4.53 -31.67
C LEU A 117 -1.16 -5.73 -32.63
N GLY A 118 -1.57 -6.94 -32.23
CA GLY A 118 -1.41 -8.18 -33.01
C GLY A 118 -2.53 -8.48 -34.03
N GLY A 119 -3.20 -7.47 -34.58
CA GLY A 119 -4.40 -7.65 -35.42
C GLY A 119 -4.23 -7.45 -36.93
N GLY A 120 -3.07 -6.99 -37.41
CA GLY A 120 -2.83 -6.72 -38.83
C GLY A 120 -1.64 -7.51 -39.36
N ALA A 121 -1.78 -8.13 -40.52
CA ALA A 121 -0.73 -8.92 -41.19
C ALA A 121 0.54 -8.10 -41.56
N ASP A 122 0.48 -6.77 -41.40
CA ASP A 122 1.55 -5.83 -41.77
C ASP A 122 2.30 -5.20 -40.58
N ALA A 123 1.99 -5.59 -39.33
CA ALA A 123 2.71 -5.07 -38.17
C ALA A 123 4.01 -5.87 -37.96
N SER A 124 5.17 -5.24 -38.12
CA SER A 124 6.44 -5.83 -37.69
C SER A 124 6.40 -6.11 -36.17
N ASN A 125 6.99 -7.23 -35.73
CA ASN A 125 7.07 -7.58 -34.30
C ASN A 125 7.62 -6.41 -33.45
N ALA A 126 8.47 -5.59 -34.04
CA ALA A 126 9.05 -4.39 -33.46
C ALA A 126 8.06 -3.25 -33.19
N SER A 127 7.18 -2.94 -34.15
CA SER A 127 6.13 -1.92 -33.98
C SER A 127 5.11 -2.37 -32.92
N VAL A 128 4.87 -3.68 -32.82
CA VAL A 128 4.03 -4.28 -31.77
C VAL A 128 4.66 -4.09 -30.39
N VAL A 129 5.95 -4.38 -30.21
CA VAL A 129 6.63 -4.26 -28.90
C VAL A 129 6.75 -2.81 -28.45
N SER A 130 7.21 -1.91 -29.32
CA SER A 130 7.34 -0.47 -29.00
C SER A 130 6.00 0.19 -28.70
N GLY A 131 4.96 -0.10 -29.50
CA GLY A 131 3.60 0.38 -29.24
C GLY A 131 3.01 -0.18 -27.94
N SER A 132 3.36 -1.42 -27.57
CA SER A 132 2.93 -2.03 -26.32
C SER A 132 3.56 -1.34 -25.11
N LEU A 133 4.87 -1.06 -25.19
CA LEU A 133 5.57 -0.29 -24.16
C LEU A 133 5.01 1.12 -24.03
N HIS A 134 4.77 1.80 -25.16
CA HIS A 134 4.20 3.15 -25.14
C HIS A 134 2.81 3.18 -24.47
N ARG A 135 1.91 2.25 -24.83
CA ARG A 135 0.58 2.14 -24.22
C ARG A 135 0.63 1.77 -22.74
N PHE A 136 1.56 0.90 -22.36
CA PHE A 136 1.79 0.56 -20.96
C PHE A 136 2.14 1.81 -20.14
N TRP A 137 3.09 2.62 -20.59
CA TRP A 137 3.48 3.84 -19.89
C TRP A 137 2.39 4.92 -19.89
N ALA A 138 1.63 5.05 -20.98
CA ALA A 138 0.47 5.94 -21.01
C ALA A 138 -0.59 5.55 -19.97
N MET A 139 -0.86 4.26 -19.80
CA MET A 139 -1.78 3.77 -18.76
C MET A 139 -1.29 4.11 -17.34
N ILE A 140 0.01 3.95 -17.08
CA ILE A 140 0.60 4.34 -15.77
C ILE A 140 0.42 5.85 -15.55
N GLU A 141 0.69 6.67 -16.55
CA GLU A 141 0.50 8.13 -16.45
C GLU A 141 -0.94 8.52 -16.17
N GLU A 142 -1.90 7.91 -16.87
CA GLU A 142 -3.34 8.19 -16.72
C GLU A 142 -3.87 7.83 -15.34
N THR A 143 -3.29 6.80 -14.69
CA THR A 143 -3.81 6.25 -13.44
C THR A 143 -3.05 6.69 -12.19
N ALA A 144 -1.78 7.12 -12.34
CA ALA A 144 -0.92 7.46 -11.20
C ALA A 144 -1.50 8.55 -10.30
N ALA A 145 -2.04 9.63 -10.87
CA ALA A 145 -2.59 10.73 -10.08
C ALA A 145 -3.81 10.30 -9.24
N SER A 146 -4.73 9.52 -9.83
CA SER A 146 -5.87 8.97 -9.09
C SER A 146 -5.44 7.99 -8.00
N GLU A 147 -4.39 7.20 -8.26
CA GLU A 147 -3.87 6.24 -7.30
C GLU A 147 -3.24 6.94 -6.10
N VAL A 148 -2.41 7.96 -6.33
CA VAL A 148 -1.81 8.80 -5.27
C VAL A 148 -2.90 9.45 -4.43
N ALA A 149 -3.91 10.04 -5.06
CA ALA A 149 -5.02 10.67 -4.34
C ALA A 149 -5.82 9.68 -3.49
N TRP A 150 -6.04 8.46 -3.99
CA TRP A 150 -6.71 7.41 -3.23
C TRP A 150 -5.86 6.95 -2.03
N LEU A 151 -4.56 6.74 -2.24
CA LEU A 151 -3.60 6.35 -1.20
C LEU A 151 -3.55 7.39 -0.07
N ASP A 152 -3.57 8.67 -0.40
CA ASP A 152 -3.58 9.77 0.58
C ASP A 152 -4.79 9.75 1.51
N VAL A 153 -5.93 9.30 1.00
CA VAL A 153 -7.14 9.19 1.81
C VAL A 153 -7.16 7.88 2.60
N ALA A 154 -6.82 6.78 1.93
CA ALA A 154 -7.07 5.43 2.45
C ALA A 154 -5.97 4.90 3.37
N LEU A 155 -4.71 5.26 3.12
CA LEU A 155 -3.54 4.52 3.61
C LEU A 155 -2.41 5.42 4.13
N GLN A 156 -2.73 6.59 4.69
CA GLN A 156 -1.75 7.39 5.43
C GLN A 156 -1.45 6.77 6.81
N PRO A 157 -0.17 6.60 7.23
CA PRO A 157 1.03 7.23 6.66
C PRO A 157 1.80 6.39 5.63
N GLU A 158 1.36 5.18 5.28
CA GLU A 158 2.09 4.26 4.39
C GLU A 158 2.08 4.73 2.91
N ALA A 159 1.12 5.57 2.56
CA ALA A 159 0.82 6.05 1.21
C ALA A 159 2.04 6.42 0.35
N PRO A 160 3.05 7.19 0.81
CA PRO A 160 4.17 7.62 -0.04
C PRO A 160 5.07 6.47 -0.53
N ALA A 161 5.10 5.34 0.17
CA ALA A 161 5.96 4.21 -0.16
C ALA A 161 5.26 3.15 -1.05
N LEU A 162 3.92 3.11 -1.03
CA LEU A 162 3.15 2.00 -1.60
C LEU A 162 3.16 1.96 -3.13
N LEU A 163 2.88 3.09 -3.79
CA LEU A 163 2.90 3.16 -5.26
C LEU A 163 4.30 2.88 -5.83
N PRO A 164 5.40 3.46 -5.32
CA PRO A 164 6.75 3.10 -5.73
C PRO A 164 7.06 1.61 -5.58
N GLN A 165 6.73 1.03 -4.41
CA GLN A 165 6.96 -0.38 -4.14
C GLN A 165 6.23 -1.27 -5.17
N MET A 166 4.95 -1.01 -5.39
CA MET A 166 4.13 -1.75 -6.35
C MET A 166 4.69 -1.64 -7.78
N LEU A 167 5.08 -0.44 -8.22
CA LEU A 167 5.65 -0.23 -9.55
C LEU A 167 6.99 -0.94 -9.72
N VAL A 168 7.88 -0.86 -8.74
CA VAL A 168 9.18 -1.57 -8.77
C VAL A 168 8.96 -3.07 -8.87
N GLU A 169 8.05 -3.62 -8.08
CA GLU A 169 7.78 -5.06 -8.10
C GLU A 169 7.16 -5.49 -9.43
N ALA A 170 6.17 -4.76 -9.94
CA ALA A 170 5.56 -5.03 -11.23
C ALA A 170 6.58 -4.94 -12.39
N LEU A 171 7.44 -3.93 -12.39
CA LEU A 171 8.49 -3.78 -13.41
C LEU A 171 9.55 -4.88 -13.31
N ASN A 172 9.94 -5.30 -12.10
CA ASN A 172 10.85 -6.43 -11.92
C ASN A 172 10.23 -7.72 -12.48
N THR A 173 8.94 -7.98 -12.25
CA THR A 173 8.24 -9.13 -12.84
C THR A 173 8.13 -9.03 -14.37
N LEU A 174 7.88 -7.83 -14.90
CA LEU A 174 7.77 -7.59 -16.34
C LEU A 174 9.12 -7.52 -17.06
N SER A 175 10.22 -7.38 -16.34
CA SER A 175 11.57 -7.21 -16.93
C SER A 175 11.91 -8.33 -17.91
N GLN A 176 11.69 -9.59 -17.54
CA GLN A 176 12.03 -10.72 -18.39
C GLN A 176 11.14 -10.82 -19.65
N PRO A 177 9.80 -10.71 -19.55
CA PRO A 177 8.93 -10.57 -20.73
C PRO A 177 9.31 -9.42 -21.66
N ILE A 178 9.64 -8.24 -21.11
CA ILE A 178 10.04 -7.06 -21.88
C ILE A 178 11.37 -7.34 -22.59
N CYS A 179 12.38 -7.83 -21.86
CA CYS A 179 13.69 -8.16 -22.44
C CYS A 179 13.57 -9.21 -23.54
N SER A 180 12.79 -10.28 -23.33
CA SER A 180 12.57 -11.30 -24.35
C SER A 180 11.89 -10.74 -25.61
N ALA A 181 10.89 -9.88 -25.43
CA ALA A 181 10.23 -9.20 -26.54
C ALA A 181 11.21 -8.30 -27.32
N LEU A 182 12.06 -7.54 -26.62
CA LEU A 182 13.09 -6.70 -27.22
C LEU A 182 14.17 -7.52 -27.94
N SER A 183 14.69 -8.59 -27.34
CA SER A 183 15.69 -9.47 -27.96
C SER A 183 15.19 -10.05 -29.27
N SER A 184 13.94 -10.55 -29.31
CA SER A 184 13.34 -11.09 -30.54
C SER A 184 13.24 -10.08 -31.68
N VAL A 185 13.17 -8.78 -31.36
CA VAL A 185 13.10 -7.68 -32.31
C VAL A 185 14.50 -7.29 -32.80
N LEU A 186 15.49 -7.36 -31.92
CA LEU A 186 16.87 -6.93 -32.17
C LEU A 186 17.75 -8.02 -32.80
N GLU A 187 17.39 -9.29 -32.70
CA GLU A 187 18.15 -10.43 -33.26
C GLU A 187 17.95 -10.62 -34.78
N GLY A 188 17.04 -9.88 -35.43
CA GLY A 188 16.97 -9.83 -36.89
C GLY A 188 18.15 -9.04 -37.46
N GLU A 189 18.86 -9.60 -38.46
CA GLU A 189 19.89 -8.86 -39.22
C GLU A 189 19.25 -7.55 -39.74
N ASP A 190 19.78 -6.42 -39.27
CA ASP A 190 19.28 -5.06 -39.48
C ASP A 190 17.89 -4.76 -38.90
N ALA A 191 17.82 -4.48 -37.59
CA ALA A 191 16.67 -3.80 -37.00
C ALA A 191 16.45 -2.47 -37.73
N PRO A 192 15.31 -2.26 -38.43
CA PRO A 192 15.16 -1.09 -39.27
C PRO A 192 15.04 0.18 -38.41
N GLN A 193 15.45 1.34 -38.96
CA GLN A 193 15.59 2.58 -38.18
C GLN A 193 14.28 3.01 -37.50
N ASP A 194 13.14 2.74 -38.12
CA ASP A 194 11.80 2.98 -37.56
C ASP A 194 11.56 2.21 -36.26
N VAL A 195 12.15 1.02 -36.10
CA VAL A 195 12.11 0.23 -34.88
C VAL A 195 12.92 0.87 -33.78
N LEU A 196 14.14 1.30 -34.10
CA LEU A 196 15.01 1.98 -33.15
C LEU A 196 14.38 3.30 -32.68
N ASP A 197 13.79 4.06 -33.60
CA ASP A 197 13.07 5.30 -33.30
C ASP A 197 11.85 5.04 -32.42
N ALA A 198 11.09 3.98 -32.67
CA ALA A 198 9.93 3.60 -31.87
C ALA A 198 10.31 3.13 -30.46
N LEU A 199 11.39 2.36 -30.32
CA LEU A 199 11.95 1.95 -29.02
C LEU A 199 12.47 3.15 -28.23
N GLN A 200 13.17 4.06 -28.91
CA GLN A 200 13.62 5.33 -28.31
C GLN A 200 12.42 6.15 -27.83
N GLY A 201 11.35 6.26 -28.63
CA GLY A 201 10.12 6.94 -28.23
C GLY A 201 9.43 6.29 -27.03
N ALA A 202 9.41 4.96 -26.95
CA ALA A 202 8.90 4.24 -25.78
C ALA A 202 9.76 4.47 -24.53
N TRP A 203 11.08 4.54 -24.67
CA TRP A 203 12.02 4.87 -23.60
C TRP A 203 11.85 6.31 -23.11
N ASP A 204 11.77 7.27 -24.02
CA ASP A 204 11.54 8.68 -23.68
C ASP A 204 10.20 8.86 -22.96
N LYS A 205 9.17 8.13 -23.38
CA LYS A 205 7.89 8.06 -22.68
C LYS A 205 8.03 7.49 -21.28
N ALA A 206 8.75 6.38 -21.11
CA ALA A 206 8.99 5.78 -19.80
C ALA A 206 9.65 6.77 -18.84
N ARG A 207 10.67 7.50 -19.31
CA ARG A 207 11.38 8.52 -18.53
C ARG A 207 10.48 9.69 -18.15
N ASP A 208 9.67 10.19 -19.08
CA ASP A 208 8.70 11.26 -18.83
C ASP A 208 7.66 10.84 -17.78
N VAL A 209 7.11 9.64 -17.91
CA VAL A 209 6.15 9.09 -16.93
C VAL A 209 6.80 8.90 -15.56
N ALA A 210 8.02 8.35 -15.51
CA ALA A 210 8.76 8.22 -14.24
C ALA A 210 8.97 9.58 -13.56
N ALA A 211 9.37 10.61 -14.31
CA ALA A 211 9.53 11.96 -13.77
C ALA A 211 8.22 12.53 -13.22
N LYS A 212 7.10 12.35 -13.92
CA LYS A 212 5.77 12.77 -13.47
C LYS A 212 5.32 12.05 -12.20
N VAL A 213 5.52 10.74 -12.14
CA VAL A 213 5.21 9.93 -10.95
C VAL A 213 6.07 10.37 -9.77
N CYS A 214 7.38 10.58 -9.96
CA CYS A 214 8.25 11.11 -8.91
C CYS A 214 7.76 12.47 -8.40
N ALA A 215 7.42 13.40 -9.28
CA ALA A 215 6.91 14.72 -8.88
C ALA A 215 5.60 14.63 -8.08
N LEU A 216 4.71 13.70 -8.42
CA LEU A 216 3.48 13.44 -7.65
C LEU A 216 3.80 12.94 -6.24
N LEU A 217 4.74 12.00 -6.12
CA LEU A 217 5.14 11.41 -4.84
C LEU A 217 5.91 12.39 -3.96
N GLU A 218 6.77 13.23 -4.55
CA GLU A 218 7.47 14.30 -3.84
C GLU A 218 6.48 15.30 -3.25
N LYS A 219 5.46 15.69 -4.05
CA LYS A 219 4.38 16.55 -3.57
C LYS A 219 3.61 15.88 -2.42
N GLN A 220 3.23 14.62 -2.58
CA GLN A 220 2.53 13.83 -1.56
C GLN A 220 3.32 13.80 -0.24
N ALA A 221 4.63 13.54 -0.31
CA ALA A 221 5.50 13.52 0.86
C ALA A 221 5.62 14.91 1.52
N ALA A 222 5.69 15.98 0.73
CA ALA A 222 5.72 17.36 1.25
C ALA A 222 4.42 17.74 1.96
N ASP A 223 3.27 17.38 1.37
CA ASP A 223 1.95 17.65 1.95
C ASP A 223 1.76 16.86 3.26
N ALA A 224 2.19 15.59 3.30
CA ALA A 224 2.18 14.78 4.52
C ALA A 224 3.06 15.38 5.63
N ALA A 225 4.25 15.88 5.28
CA ALA A 225 5.16 16.52 6.23
C ALA A 225 4.60 17.84 6.80
N ALA A 226 3.93 18.65 5.96
CA ALA A 226 3.28 19.88 6.39
C ALA A 226 2.12 19.60 7.37
N ASN A 227 1.27 18.63 7.06
CA ASN A 227 0.17 18.22 7.93
C ASN A 227 0.66 17.69 9.29
N ALA A 228 1.78 16.97 9.31
CA ALA A 228 2.39 16.49 10.56
C ALA A 228 2.92 17.65 11.44
N ALA A 229 3.42 18.73 10.83
CA ALA A 229 3.89 19.91 11.57
C ALA A 229 2.75 20.72 12.20
N ASP A 230 1.62 20.87 11.50
CA ASP A 230 0.47 21.63 11.98
C ASP A 230 -0.36 20.86 13.04
N GLY A 231 -0.42 19.52 12.95
CA GLY A 231 -1.14 18.68 13.90
C GLY A 231 -0.52 18.59 15.30
N GLY A 232 0.72 19.04 15.50
CA GLY A 232 1.41 19.08 16.80
C GLY A 232 1.02 20.26 17.71
N GLY A 233 0.16 21.18 17.24
CA GLY A 233 -0.07 22.50 17.84
C GLY A 233 -1.20 22.65 18.88
N THR A 234 -1.92 21.60 19.28
CA THR A 234 -3.01 21.73 20.29
C THR A 234 -2.78 20.86 21.53
N GLY A 235 -1.61 20.98 22.12
CA GLY A 235 -1.33 20.62 23.52
C GLY A 235 -1.39 21.84 24.44
N GLY A 236 -2.40 22.69 24.29
CA GLY A 236 -2.64 23.84 25.16
C GLY A 236 -3.51 23.43 26.35
N LEU A 237 -2.86 22.92 27.39
CA LEU A 237 -3.43 22.78 28.74
C LEU A 237 -4.02 24.13 29.18
N GLY A 238 -5.33 24.28 29.09
CA GLY A 238 -6.09 25.29 29.81
C GLY A 238 -6.20 24.88 31.28
N ASP A 239 -5.06 24.89 31.98
CA ASP A 239 -5.02 24.87 33.44
C ASP A 239 -5.37 26.30 33.90
N GLY A 240 -6.66 26.51 34.19
CA GLY A 240 -7.21 27.75 34.71
C GLY A 240 -7.97 27.44 35.99
N GLY A 241 -7.23 27.14 37.04
CA GLY A 241 -7.78 26.93 38.38
C GLY A 241 -8.40 28.19 38.99
N GLY A 242 -9.39 27.96 39.85
CA GLY A 242 -9.50 28.62 41.15
C GLY A 242 -10.02 30.05 41.20
N GLY A 243 -11.28 30.20 41.61
CA GLY A 243 -11.82 31.45 42.11
C GLY A 243 -13.07 31.20 42.95
N GLY A 244 -12.88 30.79 44.21
CA GLY A 244 -13.94 30.83 45.22
C GLY A 244 -14.08 32.23 45.82
N GLY A 245 -15.30 32.59 46.23
CA GLY A 245 -15.58 33.73 47.10
C GLY A 245 -16.85 34.49 46.72
N GLY A 246 -17.89 34.40 47.56
CA GLY A 246 -19.12 35.20 47.48
C GLY A 246 -20.36 34.42 47.85
#